data_AF-Q1EMP6-F1
#
_entry.id   AF-Q1EMP6-F1
#
_cell.length_a   1.000
_cell.length_b   1.000
_cell.length_c   1.000
_cell.angle_alpha   90.00
_cell.angle_beta   90.00
_cell.angle_gamma   90.00
#
_symmetry.space_group_name_H-M   'P 1'
#
loop_
_entity.id
_entity.type
_entity.pdbx_description
1 polymer ?
#
loop_
_entity_poly.entity_id
_entity_poly.type
_entity_poly.pdbx_seq_one_letter_code
_entity_poly.pdbx_strand_id
1 'polypeptide(L)'
;GNRMNDGTNRGHAKAFKLDTLLKLVDIKGTDGKTTLLHFVVQEIIRSEGAGSNPETESIPNANIKFKEDEFKKQGLHVVSGLSKELCNVKKAAAMDSDVLSSYVTKLEMGLEKLRFVLQYEKQTVQDKFYVSMKEFLKEATDEISRVKSEERKALSHVKEATQYFHGDAAKEEAHPLRIFMIVRDFLSVLDNVCKDVGRMQERTTVGTGKAFRIPATASLPVLNRFNVRHD
;
A
#
# COMPACT_ATOMS: atom_id res chain seq x y z
N GLY A 1 -3.36 -16.14 -8.29
CA GLY A 1 -1.92 -16.22 -8.64
C GLY A 1 -1.59 -17.52 -9.33
N ASN A 2 -0.99 -18.48 -8.61
CA ASN A 2 -0.52 -19.75 -9.18
C ASN A 2 -1.60 -20.55 -9.91
N ARG A 3 -2.79 -20.68 -9.32
CA ARG A 3 -3.94 -21.37 -9.96
C ARG A 3 -4.35 -20.75 -11.31
N MET A 4 -4.21 -19.44 -11.48
CA MET A 4 -4.57 -18.75 -12.73
C MET A 4 -3.50 -18.91 -13.81
N ASN A 5 -2.27 -19.27 -13.42
CA ASN A 5 -1.13 -19.42 -14.32
C ASN A 5 -0.73 -20.89 -14.47
N ASP A 6 -1.60 -21.83 -14.09
CA ASP A 6 -1.35 -23.25 -14.20
C ASP A 6 -1.05 -23.64 -15.66
N GLY A 7 -0.04 -24.48 -15.87
CA GLY A 7 0.46 -24.82 -17.20
C GLY A 7 1.24 -23.72 -17.95
N THR A 8 1.49 -22.56 -17.35
CA THR A 8 2.35 -21.50 -17.94
C THR A 8 3.70 -21.40 -17.23
N ASN A 9 4.65 -20.68 -17.84
CA ASN A 9 5.93 -20.36 -17.20
C ASN A 9 5.82 -19.42 -15.97
N ARG A 10 4.61 -18.94 -15.65
CA ARG A 10 4.30 -18.16 -14.44
C ARG A 10 3.54 -18.98 -13.39
N GLY A 11 3.26 -20.25 -13.66
CA GLY A 11 2.67 -21.20 -12.71
C GLY A 11 3.68 -21.62 -11.64
N HIS A 12 3.16 -22.15 -10.52
CA HIS A 12 3.98 -22.66 -9.39
C HIS A 12 5.08 -21.70 -8.89
N ALA A 13 4.86 -20.39 -9.00
CA ALA A 13 5.80 -19.40 -8.51
C ALA A 13 5.83 -19.45 -6.97
N LYS A 14 7.04 -19.45 -6.40
CA LYS A 14 7.25 -19.36 -4.94
C LYS A 14 6.97 -17.96 -4.39
N ALA A 15 7.27 -16.94 -5.18
CA ALA A 15 7.10 -15.53 -4.85
C ALA A 15 6.99 -14.69 -6.12
N PHE A 16 6.64 -13.42 -5.97
CA PHE A 16 6.65 -12.42 -7.02
C PHE A 16 7.24 -11.11 -6.49
N LYS A 17 7.80 -10.27 -7.38
CA LYS A 17 8.35 -8.95 -7.03
C LYS A 17 7.24 -7.94 -6.76
N LEU A 18 7.47 -6.96 -5.89
CA LEU A 18 6.47 -5.95 -5.54
C LEU A 18 5.91 -5.18 -6.74
N ASP A 19 6.67 -4.98 -7.83
CA ASP A 19 6.16 -4.38 -9.07
C ASP A 19 4.92 -5.10 -9.63
N THR A 20 4.76 -6.38 -9.32
CA THR A 20 3.62 -7.20 -9.76
C THR A 20 2.32 -6.76 -9.08
N LEU A 21 2.37 -6.13 -7.91
CA LEU A 21 1.20 -5.61 -7.22
C LEU A 21 0.47 -4.55 -8.07
N LEU A 22 1.23 -3.69 -8.75
CA LEU A 22 0.69 -2.66 -9.64
C LEU A 22 -0.02 -3.26 -10.87
N LYS A 23 0.25 -4.52 -11.22
CA LYS A 23 -0.37 -5.21 -12.37
C LYS A 23 -1.71 -5.85 -12.02
N LEU A 24 -2.07 -5.92 -10.73
CA LEU A 24 -3.32 -6.55 -10.30
C LEU A 24 -4.56 -5.75 -10.73
N VAL A 25 -4.41 -4.46 -11.02
CA VAL A 25 -5.48 -3.61 -11.55
C VAL A 25 -5.66 -3.77 -13.06
N ASP A 26 -4.65 -4.23 -13.79
CA ASP A 26 -4.70 -4.39 -15.26
C ASP A 26 -5.43 -5.66 -15.69
N ILE A 27 -5.46 -6.67 -14.83
CA ILE A 27 -6.14 -7.94 -15.08
C ILE A 27 -7.62 -7.77 -14.76
N LYS A 28 -8.46 -7.69 -15.80
CA LYS A 28 -9.91 -7.48 -15.67
C LYS A 28 -10.69 -8.77 -15.80
N GLY A 29 -11.84 -8.82 -15.12
CA GLY A 29 -12.85 -9.86 -15.29
C GLY A 29 -13.59 -9.72 -16.62
N THR A 30 -14.49 -10.67 -16.89
CA THR A 30 -15.33 -10.68 -18.10
C THR A 30 -16.29 -9.48 -18.19
N ASP A 31 -16.58 -8.83 -17.07
CA ASP A 31 -17.40 -7.62 -17.00
C ASP A 31 -16.65 -6.34 -17.47
N GLY A 32 -15.33 -6.42 -17.68
CA GLY A 32 -14.45 -5.30 -18.02
C GLY A 32 -14.36 -4.20 -16.95
N LYS A 33 -14.98 -4.40 -15.78
CA LYS A 33 -15.14 -3.41 -14.70
C LYS A 33 -14.36 -3.81 -13.46
N THR A 34 -14.47 -5.07 -13.05
CA THR A 34 -13.77 -5.58 -11.88
C THR A 34 -12.39 -6.08 -12.26
N THR A 35 -11.43 -5.87 -11.36
CA THR A 35 -10.03 -6.26 -11.56
C THR A 35 -9.67 -7.41 -10.63
N LEU A 36 -8.54 -8.07 -10.87
CA LEU A 36 -8.03 -9.09 -9.96
C LEU A 36 -7.82 -8.53 -8.54
N LEU A 37 -7.43 -7.26 -8.41
CA LEU A 37 -7.33 -6.60 -7.11
C LEU A 37 -8.68 -6.46 -6.40
N HIS A 38 -9.78 -6.19 -7.12
CA HIS A 38 -11.12 -6.19 -6.52
C HIS A 38 -11.48 -7.55 -5.93
N PHE A 39 -11.19 -8.62 -6.68
CA PHE A 39 -11.41 -9.99 -6.21
C PHE A 39 -10.57 -10.30 -4.98
N VAL A 40 -9.28 -9.92 -4.97
CA VAL A 40 -8.40 -10.12 -3.80
C VAL A 40 -8.94 -9.40 -2.57
N VAL A 41 -9.38 -8.14 -2.70
CA VAL A 41 -9.98 -7.39 -1.59
C VAL A 41 -11.25 -8.07 -1.08
N GLN A 42 -12.14 -8.52 -1.97
CA GLN A 42 -13.35 -9.26 -1.59
C GLN A 42 -13.05 -10.57 -0.87
N GLU A 43 -12.03 -11.30 -1.31
CA GLU A 43 -11.62 -12.56 -0.67
C GLU A 43 -11.02 -12.34 0.72
N ILE A 44 -10.24 -11.28 0.93
CA ILE A 44 -9.74 -10.93 2.27
C ILE A 44 -10.92 -10.56 3.19
N ILE A 45 -11.87 -9.79 2.68
CA ILE A 45 -13.09 -9.47 3.45
C ILE A 45 -13.82 -10.75 3.87
N ARG A 46 -13.94 -11.70 2.96
CA ARG A 46 -14.59 -13.00 3.21
C ARG A 46 -13.84 -13.85 4.23
N SER A 47 -12.51 -13.89 4.17
CA SER A 47 -11.68 -14.67 5.11
C SER A 47 -11.68 -14.08 6.50
N GLU A 48 -11.53 -12.76 6.62
CA GLU A 48 -11.55 -12.05 7.91
C GLU A 48 -12.94 -12.10 8.57
N GLY A 49 -14.01 -12.19 7.77
CA GLY A 49 -15.39 -12.33 8.25
C GLY A 49 -15.79 -13.74 8.70
N ALA A 50 -15.02 -14.78 8.37
CA ALA A 50 -15.34 -16.17 8.69
C ALA A 50 -14.72 -16.66 10.02
N GLY A 51 -13.91 -15.83 10.69
CA GLY A 51 -13.12 -16.20 11.88
C GLY A 51 -13.89 -16.32 13.20
N SER A 52 -15.20 -16.06 13.25
CA SER A 52 -15.99 -16.14 14.48
C SER A 52 -17.11 -17.18 14.42
N ASN A 53 -16.79 -18.39 14.91
CA ASN A 53 -17.61 -19.54 15.31
C ASN A 53 -18.67 -20.14 14.34
N PRO A 54 -18.63 -21.47 14.10
CA PRO A 54 -19.72 -22.22 13.46
C PRO A 54 -20.77 -22.77 14.45
N GLU A 55 -20.87 -22.22 15.66
CA GLU A 55 -21.83 -22.69 16.67
C GLU A 55 -22.87 -21.60 16.97
N THR A 56 -23.94 -21.54 16.18
CA THR A 56 -25.26 -21.22 16.76
C THR A 56 -26.37 -21.69 15.84
N GLU A 57 -27.06 -22.71 16.33
CA GLU A 57 -28.34 -23.20 15.83
C GLU A 57 -29.38 -22.07 15.77
N SER A 58 -30.23 -22.12 14.74
CA SER A 58 -31.52 -21.41 14.60
C SER A 58 -31.59 -19.94 15.05
N ILE A 59 -31.24 -19.00 14.15
CA ILE A 59 -31.50 -17.56 14.35
C ILE A 59 -32.24 -16.98 13.13
N PRO A 60 -33.28 -16.13 13.30
CA PRO A 60 -34.05 -15.55 12.20
C PRO A 60 -33.18 -14.78 11.20
N ASN A 61 -33.52 -14.88 9.90
CA ASN A 61 -32.77 -14.35 8.74
C ASN A 61 -32.27 -12.89 8.88
N ALA A 62 -32.93 -12.05 9.66
CA ALA A 62 -32.51 -10.66 9.90
C ALA A 62 -31.19 -10.55 10.68
N ASN A 63 -30.95 -11.44 11.65
CA ASN A 63 -29.76 -11.41 12.50
C ASN A 63 -28.51 -11.95 11.77
N ILE A 64 -28.71 -12.88 10.83
CA ILE A 64 -27.64 -13.43 9.97
C ILE A 64 -27.13 -12.34 9.02
N LYS A 65 -28.06 -11.58 8.39
CA LYS A 65 -27.71 -10.48 7.49
C LYS A 65 -26.97 -9.33 8.19
N PHE A 66 -27.38 -9.00 9.42
CA PHE A 66 -26.72 -7.97 10.22
C PHE A 66 -25.27 -8.35 10.58
N LYS A 67 -25.05 -9.60 11.03
CA LYS A 67 -23.70 -10.12 11.31
C LYS A 67 -22.84 -10.17 10.05
N GLU A 68 -23.39 -10.61 8.92
CA GLU A 68 -22.68 -10.65 7.63
C GLU A 68 -22.23 -9.26 7.16
N ASP A 69 -23.08 -8.25 7.32
CA ASP A 69 -22.75 -6.86 6.97
C ASP A 69 -21.69 -6.26 7.92
N GLU A 70 -21.68 -6.65 9.19
CA GLU A 70 -20.67 -6.25 10.18
C GLU A 70 -19.30 -6.88 9.88
N PHE A 71 -19.27 -8.18 9.54
CA PHE A 71 -18.06 -8.88 9.11
C PHE A 71 -17.46 -8.29 7.83
N LYS A 72 -18.31 -7.94 6.85
CA LYS A 72 -17.86 -7.29 5.62
C LYS A 72 -17.20 -5.95 5.89
N LYS A 73 -17.76 -5.15 6.80
CA LYS A 73 -17.18 -3.87 7.23
C LYS A 73 -15.85 -4.08 7.96
N GLN A 74 -15.76 -5.07 8.84
CA GLN A 74 -14.53 -5.38 9.57
C GLN A 74 -13.40 -5.81 8.63
N GLY A 75 -13.66 -6.74 7.72
CA GLY A 75 -12.66 -7.19 6.74
C GLY A 75 -12.22 -6.07 5.80
N LEU A 76 -13.15 -5.18 5.40
CA LEU A 76 -12.80 -4.01 4.57
C LEU A 76 -11.95 -3.01 5.34
N HIS A 77 -12.21 -2.82 6.64
CA HIS A 77 -11.42 -1.97 7.51
C HIS A 77 -9.98 -2.46 7.66
N VAL A 78 -9.74 -3.77 7.75
CA VAL A 78 -8.39 -4.34 7.81
C VAL A 78 -7.57 -3.93 6.58
N VAL A 79 -8.13 -4.14 5.38
CA VAL A 79 -7.40 -3.86 4.13
C VAL A 79 -7.25 -2.36 3.87
N SER A 80 -8.29 -1.56 4.18
CA SER A 80 -8.22 -0.10 4.03
C SER A 80 -7.36 0.60 5.10
N GLY A 81 -7.07 -0.09 6.22
CA GLY A 81 -6.16 0.39 7.26
C GLY A 81 -4.68 0.38 6.86
N LEU A 82 -4.30 -0.39 5.85
CA LEU A 82 -2.89 -0.57 5.46
C LEU A 82 -2.20 0.75 5.09
N SER A 83 -2.91 1.67 4.44
CA SER A 83 -2.40 3.01 4.10
C SER A 83 -2.06 3.86 5.32
N LYS A 84 -2.71 3.61 6.47
CA LYS A 84 -2.42 4.28 7.74
C LYS A 84 -1.18 3.70 8.41
N GLU A 85 -1.05 2.37 8.42
CA GLU A 85 0.13 1.68 8.99
C GLU A 85 1.40 2.04 8.22
N LEU A 86 1.31 2.15 6.90
CA LEU A 86 2.42 2.49 6.02
C LEU A 86 2.49 3.99 5.68
N CYS A 87 2.01 4.87 6.58
CA CYS A 87 1.92 6.31 6.32
C CYS A 87 3.26 6.97 5.95
N ASN A 88 4.38 6.49 6.51
CA ASN A 88 5.71 7.03 6.24
C ASN A 88 6.25 6.66 4.85
N VAL A 89 5.68 5.62 4.20
CA VAL A 89 6.08 5.23 2.84
C VAL A 89 5.86 6.37 1.85
N LYS A 90 4.77 7.14 2.00
CA LYS A 90 4.49 8.28 1.11
C LYS A 90 5.57 9.35 1.20
N LYS A 91 6.10 9.59 2.41
CA LYS A 91 7.20 10.54 2.65
C LYS A 91 8.51 9.99 2.09
N ALA A 92 8.82 8.73 2.37
CA ALA A 92 10.04 8.07 1.88
C ALA A 92 10.09 8.01 0.35
N ALA A 93 8.96 7.74 -0.31
CA ALA A 93 8.82 7.72 -1.76
C ALA A 93 9.00 9.09 -2.44
N ALA A 94 8.96 10.18 -1.68
CA ALA A 94 9.20 11.54 -2.17
C ALA A 94 10.62 12.03 -1.90
N MET A 95 11.44 11.24 -1.19
CA MET A 95 12.83 11.56 -0.96
C MET A 95 13.68 11.18 -2.17
N ASP A 96 14.79 11.90 -2.34
CA ASP A 96 15.81 11.63 -3.34
C ASP A 96 17.13 11.33 -2.59
N SER A 97 17.67 10.13 -2.79
CA SER A 97 18.87 9.66 -2.08
C SER A 97 20.12 10.43 -2.48
N ASP A 98 20.24 10.82 -3.75
CA ASP A 98 21.41 11.52 -4.27
C ASP A 98 21.41 12.96 -3.76
N VAL A 99 20.24 13.59 -3.73
CA VAL A 99 20.06 14.92 -3.15
C VAL A 99 20.39 14.90 -1.66
N LEU A 100 19.89 13.91 -0.90
CA LEU A 100 20.20 13.76 0.53
C LEU A 100 21.71 13.62 0.76
N SER A 101 22.37 12.73 0.04
CA SER A 101 23.81 12.52 0.15
C SER A 101 24.62 13.77 -0.24
N SER A 102 24.13 14.53 -1.22
CA SER A 102 24.72 15.81 -1.60
C SER A 102 24.67 16.83 -0.46
N TYR A 103 23.61 16.86 0.35
CA TYR A 103 23.50 17.78 1.48
C TYR A 103 24.50 17.41 2.58
N VAL A 104 24.64 16.13 2.90
CA VAL A 104 25.64 15.65 3.87
C VAL A 104 27.05 16.00 3.41
N THR A 105 27.35 15.77 2.14
CA THR A 105 28.66 16.11 1.54
C THR A 105 28.93 17.62 1.59
N LYS A 106 27.93 18.46 1.29
CA LYS A 106 28.06 19.94 1.35
C LYS A 106 28.33 20.43 2.77
N LEU A 107 27.69 19.83 3.78
CA LEU A 107 27.96 20.15 5.19
C LEU A 107 29.40 19.78 5.57
N GLU A 108 29.88 18.60 5.18
CA GLU A 108 31.27 18.19 5.39
C GLU A 108 32.26 19.17 4.73
N MET A 109 32.03 19.52 3.47
CA MET A 109 32.87 20.49 2.75
C MET A 109 32.88 21.88 3.39
N GLY A 110 31.73 22.34 3.89
CA GLY A 110 31.62 23.61 4.61
C GLY A 110 32.45 23.59 5.90
N LEU A 111 32.41 22.48 6.62
CA LEU A 111 33.17 22.28 7.85
C LEU A 111 34.69 22.27 7.60
N GLU A 112 35.13 21.60 6.54
CA GLU A 112 36.55 21.58 6.14
C GLU A 112 37.06 22.98 5.78
N LYS A 113 36.26 23.78 5.05
CA LYS A 113 36.60 25.19 4.80
C LYS A 113 36.75 25.98 6.10
N LEU A 114 35.88 25.74 7.08
CA LEU A 114 35.96 26.40 8.39
C LEU A 114 37.22 25.99 9.16
N ARG A 115 37.64 24.72 9.08
CA ARG A 115 38.93 24.27 9.64
C ARG A 115 40.10 25.05 9.04
N PHE A 116 40.12 25.25 7.72
CA PHE A 116 41.16 26.04 7.06
C PHE A 116 41.19 27.49 7.55
N VAL A 117 40.04 28.14 7.72
CA VAL A 117 39.99 29.53 8.23
C VAL A 117 40.55 29.62 9.65
N LEU A 118 40.25 28.65 10.51
CA LEU A 118 40.71 28.65 11.90
C LEU A 118 42.23 28.44 12.05
N GLN A 119 42.92 27.94 11.02
CA GLN A 119 44.39 27.82 11.03
C GLN A 119 45.11 29.19 11.00
N TYR A 120 44.42 30.27 10.61
CA TYR A 120 44.99 31.62 10.54
C TYR A 120 44.88 32.41 11.86
N GLU A 121 44.44 31.78 12.95
CA GLU A 121 44.36 32.40 14.27
C GLU A 121 45.72 32.98 14.70
N LYS A 122 45.77 34.30 14.91
CA LYS A 122 46.98 34.96 15.43
C LYS A 122 46.98 34.89 16.96
N GLN A 123 48.08 34.43 17.55
CA GLN A 123 48.25 34.24 19.01
C GLN A 123 48.21 35.53 19.86
N THR A 124 48.07 36.70 19.24
CA THR A 124 48.32 37.98 19.89
C THR A 124 47.11 38.55 20.65
N VAL A 125 45.87 38.12 20.35
CA VAL A 125 44.66 38.52 21.10
C VAL A 125 43.67 37.36 21.07
N GLN A 126 43.16 36.97 22.23
CA GLN A 126 42.12 35.94 22.33
C GLN A 126 40.79 36.49 21.78
N ASP A 127 40.63 36.34 20.46
CA ASP A 127 39.47 36.81 19.72
C ASP A 127 38.27 35.89 20.00
N LYS A 128 37.18 36.49 20.52
CA LYS A 128 35.93 35.78 20.86
C LYS A 128 35.39 35.00 19.67
N PHE A 129 35.62 35.45 18.45
CA PHE A 129 35.22 34.74 17.25
C PHE A 129 35.86 33.34 17.16
N TYR A 130 37.18 33.24 17.33
CA TYR A 130 37.89 31.96 17.21
C TYR A 130 37.52 30.99 18.33
N VAL A 131 37.28 31.49 19.54
CA VAL A 131 36.79 30.66 20.66
C VAL A 131 35.43 30.05 20.31
N SER A 132 34.45 30.86 19.91
CA SER A 132 33.12 30.37 19.54
C SER A 132 33.16 29.46 18.31
N MET A 133 33.98 29.76 17.30
CA MET A 133 34.09 28.94 16.10
C MET A 133 34.76 27.59 16.34
N LYS A 134 35.69 27.48 17.29
CA LYS A 134 36.27 26.19 17.70
C LYS A 134 35.24 25.29 18.38
N GLU A 135 34.40 25.86 19.25
CA GLU A 135 33.31 25.15 19.90
C GLU A 135 32.27 24.69 18.87
N PHE A 136 31.83 25.59 18.00
CA PHE A 136 30.95 25.26 16.88
C PHE A 136 31.52 24.17 15.98
N LEU A 137 32.80 24.27 15.60
CA LEU A 137 33.47 23.27 14.76
C LEU A 137 33.43 21.88 15.40
N LYS A 138 33.68 21.79 16.71
CA LYS A 138 33.64 20.54 17.46
C LYS A 138 32.23 19.94 17.42
N GLU A 139 31.21 20.72 17.82
CA GLU A 139 29.82 20.25 17.84
C GLU A 139 29.31 19.84 16.46
N ALA A 140 29.57 20.66 15.44
CA ALA A 140 29.15 20.39 14.07
C ALA A 140 29.86 19.15 13.49
N THR A 141 31.12 18.91 13.83
CA THR A 141 31.83 17.66 13.44
C THR A 141 31.09 16.43 13.94
N ASP A 142 30.71 16.45 15.22
CA ASP A 142 30.06 15.33 15.87
C ASP A 142 28.65 15.10 15.31
N GLU A 143 27.86 16.18 15.13
CA GLU A 143 26.52 16.10 14.55
C GLU A 143 26.53 15.63 13.09
N ILE A 144 27.40 16.16 12.24
CA ILE A 144 27.50 15.73 10.84
C ILE A 144 27.92 14.25 10.77
N SER A 145 28.83 13.82 11.64
CA SER A 145 29.23 12.40 11.72
C SER A 145 28.07 11.49 12.13
N ARG A 146 27.22 11.94 13.07
CA ARG A 146 25.98 11.24 13.45
C ARG A 146 25.02 11.14 12.26
N VAL A 147 24.71 12.25 11.59
CA VAL A 147 23.81 12.27 10.42
C VAL A 147 24.30 11.32 9.32
N LYS A 148 25.59 11.35 9.01
CA LYS A 148 26.19 10.47 7.99
C LYS A 148 26.09 8.98 8.35
N SER A 149 26.20 8.67 9.65
CA SER A 149 26.02 7.30 10.14
C SER A 149 24.58 6.82 9.98
N GLU A 150 23.61 7.66 10.35
CA GLU A 150 22.18 7.36 10.23
C GLU A 150 21.74 7.25 8.76
N GLU A 151 22.26 8.09 7.87
CA GLU A 151 22.04 7.99 6.42
C GLU A 151 22.48 6.61 5.89
N ARG A 152 23.72 6.18 6.23
CA ARG A 152 24.23 4.86 5.80
C ARG A 152 23.40 3.71 6.35
N LYS A 153 23.01 3.76 7.62
CA LYS A 153 22.17 2.73 8.25
C LYS A 153 20.80 2.65 7.58
N ALA A 154 20.15 3.80 7.34
CA ALA A 154 18.87 3.86 6.67
C ALA A 154 18.95 3.25 5.26
N LEU A 155 19.96 3.61 4.47
CA LEU A 155 20.17 3.05 3.14
C LEU A 155 20.49 1.54 3.17
N SER A 156 21.18 1.06 4.20
CA SER A 156 21.40 -0.38 4.40
C SER A 156 20.08 -1.14 4.62
N HIS A 157 19.19 -0.62 5.48
CA HIS A 157 17.87 -1.22 5.69
C HIS A 157 17.01 -1.20 4.43
N VAL A 158 17.12 -0.15 3.62
CA VAL A 158 16.46 -0.08 2.31
C VAL A 158 17.00 -1.16 1.36
N LYS A 159 18.32 -1.40 1.35
CA LYS A 159 18.94 -2.46 0.56
C LYS A 159 18.47 -3.85 1.01
N GLU A 160 18.41 -4.11 2.32
CA GLU A 160 17.89 -5.36 2.89
C GLU A 160 16.42 -5.59 2.50
N ALA A 161 15.56 -4.58 2.64
CA ALA A 161 14.16 -4.66 2.22
C ALA A 161 14.03 -4.91 0.71
N THR A 162 14.85 -4.23 -0.09
CA THR A 162 14.88 -4.42 -1.55
C THR A 162 15.32 -5.83 -1.91
N GLN A 163 16.34 -6.37 -1.24
CA GLN A 163 16.78 -7.75 -1.43
C GLN A 163 15.67 -8.75 -1.08
N TYR A 164 14.96 -8.53 0.03
CA TYR A 164 13.87 -9.41 0.45
C TYR A 164 12.71 -9.44 -0.56
N PHE A 165 12.29 -8.27 -1.08
CA PHE A 165 11.10 -8.15 -1.92
C PHE A 165 11.37 -8.22 -3.44
N HIS A 166 12.58 -7.90 -3.90
CA HIS A 166 12.96 -7.90 -5.32
C HIS A 166 14.05 -8.94 -5.67
N GLY A 167 14.67 -9.56 -4.66
CA GLY A 167 15.74 -10.54 -4.81
C GLY A 167 17.08 -9.88 -5.07
N ASP A 168 17.36 -9.57 -6.33
CA ASP A 168 18.65 -9.01 -6.74
C ASP A 168 18.68 -7.49 -6.52
N ALA A 169 19.18 -7.07 -5.36
CA ALA A 169 19.28 -5.65 -4.98
C ALA A 169 20.22 -4.85 -5.89
N ALA A 170 21.19 -5.51 -6.55
CA ALA A 170 22.15 -4.83 -7.43
C ALA A 170 21.47 -4.13 -8.63
N LYS A 171 20.32 -4.65 -9.07
CA LYS A 171 19.54 -4.06 -10.18
C LYS A 171 18.78 -2.80 -9.80
N GLU A 172 18.56 -2.57 -8.51
CA GLU A 172 17.84 -1.40 -8.00
C GLU A 172 18.78 -0.40 -7.31
N GLU A 173 20.10 -0.62 -7.33
CA GLU A 173 21.09 0.28 -6.68
C GLU A 173 21.07 1.70 -7.24
N ALA A 174 20.68 1.89 -8.51
CA ALA A 174 20.52 3.21 -9.12
C ALA A 174 19.35 4.01 -8.54
N HIS A 175 18.36 3.34 -7.93
CA HIS A 175 17.17 3.98 -7.35
C HIS A 175 16.81 3.32 -6.01
N PRO A 176 17.59 3.53 -4.94
CA PRO A 176 17.42 2.82 -3.67
C PRO A 176 16.01 2.95 -3.08
N LEU A 177 15.39 4.12 -3.26
CA LEU A 177 14.07 4.42 -2.68
C LEU A 177 12.88 3.97 -3.53
N ARG A 178 13.12 3.32 -4.69
CA ARG A 178 12.05 2.89 -5.60
C ARG A 178 11.05 1.93 -4.95
N ILE A 179 11.52 1.09 -4.02
CA ILE A 179 10.63 0.20 -3.26
C ILE A 179 9.48 0.98 -2.58
N PHE A 180 9.76 2.17 -2.04
CA PHE A 180 8.73 3.01 -1.43
C PHE A 180 7.76 3.59 -2.47
N MET A 181 8.24 3.92 -3.68
CA MET A 181 7.38 4.40 -4.77
C MET A 181 6.37 3.32 -5.17
N ILE A 182 6.84 2.08 -5.36
CA ILE A 182 5.98 0.95 -5.72
C ILE A 182 4.89 0.73 -4.65
N VAL A 183 5.28 0.73 -3.37
CA VAL A 183 4.32 0.53 -2.27
C VAL A 183 3.37 1.72 -2.16
N ARG A 184 3.83 2.97 -2.27
CA ARG A 184 2.97 4.17 -2.29
C ARG A 184 1.91 4.08 -3.39
N ASP A 185 2.33 3.72 -4.60
CA ASP A 185 1.45 3.69 -5.77
C ASP A 185 0.44 2.55 -5.63
N PHE A 186 0.87 1.39 -5.13
CA PHE A 186 -0.02 0.28 -4.83
C PHE A 186 -1.05 0.65 -3.75
N LEU A 187 -0.63 1.30 -2.65
CA LEU A 187 -1.54 1.76 -1.60
C LEU A 187 -2.59 2.72 -2.15
N SER A 188 -2.19 3.61 -3.07
CA SER A 188 -3.12 4.54 -3.71
C SER A 188 -4.15 3.82 -4.59
N VAL A 189 -3.72 2.77 -5.31
CA VAL A 189 -4.64 1.91 -6.08
C VAL A 189 -5.55 1.10 -5.15
N LEU A 190 -5.00 0.54 -4.06
CA LEU A 190 -5.74 -0.24 -3.07
C LEU A 190 -6.83 0.61 -2.39
N ASP A 191 -6.51 1.84 -1.99
CA ASP A 191 -7.47 2.78 -1.38
C ASP A 191 -8.68 3.00 -2.30
N ASN A 192 -8.44 3.14 -3.61
CA ASN A 192 -9.52 3.30 -4.59
C ASN A 192 -10.34 2.02 -4.72
N VAL A 193 -9.70 0.85 -4.82
CA VAL A 193 -10.41 -0.43 -4.89
C VAL A 193 -11.25 -0.68 -3.64
N CYS A 194 -10.74 -0.38 -2.45
CA CYS A 194 -11.49 -0.51 -1.19
C CYS A 194 -12.74 0.37 -1.19
N LYS A 195 -12.65 1.61 -1.67
CA LYS A 195 -13.82 2.49 -1.84
C LYS A 195 -14.81 1.92 -2.85
N ASP A 196 -14.33 1.34 -3.95
CA ASP A 196 -15.16 0.77 -5.00
C ASP A 196 -15.93 -0.46 -4.48
N VAL A 197 -15.24 -1.37 -3.78
CA VAL A 197 -15.85 -2.55 -3.15
C VAL A 197 -16.87 -2.15 -2.09
N GLY A 198 -16.58 -1.13 -1.26
CA GLY A 198 -17.54 -0.61 -0.28
C GLY A 198 -18.85 -0.12 -0.94
N ARG A 199 -18.75 0.67 -2.01
CA ARG A 199 -19.92 1.14 -2.77
C ARG A 199 -20.70 0.00 -3.44
N MET A 200 -20.02 -1.05 -3.89
CA MET A 200 -20.68 -2.23 -4.46
C MET A 200 -21.50 -2.99 -3.40
N GLN A 201 -20.97 -3.15 -2.19
CA GLN A 201 -21.68 -3.82 -1.10
C GLN A 201 -22.91 -3.04 -0.64
N GLU A 202 -22.83 -1.71 -0.55
CA GLU A 202 -23.98 -0.85 -0.22
C GLU A 202 -25.11 -0.94 -1.27
N ARG A 203 -24.75 -0.99 -2.56
CA ARG A 203 -25.75 -1.12 -3.65
C ARG A 203 -26.44 -2.49 -3.65
N THR A 204 -25.73 -3.56 -3.32
CA THR A 204 -26.31 -4.91 -3.21
C THR A 204 -27.24 -5.03 -2.01
N THR A 205 -26.95 -4.37 -0.88
CA THR A 205 -27.83 -4.34 0.30
C THR A 205 -29.11 -3.52 0.06
N VAL A 206 -29.01 -2.39 -0.65
CA VAL A 206 -30.17 -1.54 -1.01
C VAL A 206 -31.02 -2.14 -2.15
N GLY A 207 -30.41 -2.90 -3.07
CA GLY A 207 -31.07 -3.50 -4.24
C GLY A 207 -32.11 -4.58 -3.93
N THR A 208 -32.04 -5.23 -2.75
CA THR A 208 -33.08 -6.19 -2.31
C THR A 208 -34.40 -5.55 -1.83
N GLY A 209 -34.49 -4.22 -1.76
CA GLY A 209 -35.69 -3.50 -1.27
C GLY A 209 -36.71 -3.09 -2.34
N LYS A 210 -36.43 -3.28 -3.64
CA LYS A 210 -37.40 -3.01 -4.71
C LYS A 210 -37.95 -4.32 -5.25
N ALA A 211 -38.79 -4.97 -4.45
CA ALA A 211 -39.81 -5.84 -5.02
C ALA A 211 -40.60 -5.00 -6.02
N PHE A 212 -40.65 -5.44 -7.28
CA PHE A 212 -41.57 -4.90 -8.27
C PHE A 212 -42.97 -4.89 -7.65
N ARG A 213 -43.47 -3.72 -7.25
CA ARG A 213 -44.90 -3.57 -6.97
C ARG A 213 -45.60 -3.60 -8.30
N ILE A 214 -46.14 -4.75 -8.66
CA ILE A 214 -47.13 -4.86 -9.72
C ILE A 214 -48.31 -3.98 -9.28
N PRO A 215 -48.72 -2.97 -10.08
CA PRO A 215 -49.90 -2.17 -9.77
C PRO A 215 -51.12 -3.08 -9.68
N ALA A 216 -52.02 -2.83 -8.73
CA ALA A 216 -53.26 -3.59 -8.52
C ALA A 216 -54.24 -3.55 -9.73
N THR A 217 -53.85 -2.91 -10.83
CA THR A 217 -54.61 -2.79 -12.08
C THR A 217 -54.01 -3.59 -13.25
N ALA A 218 -52.91 -4.33 -13.06
CA ALA A 218 -52.36 -5.17 -14.12
C ALA A 218 -53.17 -6.48 -14.24
N SER A 219 -53.84 -6.65 -15.38
CA SER A 219 -54.54 -7.89 -15.73
C SER A 219 -53.55 -9.06 -15.79
N LEU A 220 -53.89 -10.17 -15.14
CA LEU A 220 -53.09 -11.41 -15.14
C LEU A 220 -52.89 -11.93 -16.57
N PRO A 221 -51.68 -12.39 -16.95
CA PRO A 221 -51.49 -13.03 -18.24
C PRO A 221 -52.19 -14.40 -18.24
N VAL A 222 -53.14 -14.57 -19.15
CA VAL A 222 -53.83 -15.82 -19.41
C VAL A 222 -52.80 -16.82 -19.95
N LEU A 223 -52.55 -17.87 -19.16
CA LEU A 223 -51.65 -18.97 -19.51
C LEU A 223 -52.37 -19.86 -20.53
N ASN A 224 -52.22 -19.56 -21.81
CA ASN A 224 -52.85 -20.33 -22.88
C ASN A 224 -52.09 -21.67 -23.06
N ARG A 225 -52.63 -22.73 -22.47
CA ARG A 225 -52.11 -24.09 -22.53
C ARG A 225 -52.56 -24.73 -23.84
N PHE A 226 -51.79 -24.57 -24.91
CA PHE A 226 -51.97 -25.34 -26.15
C PHE A 226 -50.93 -26.46 -26.23
N ASN A 227 -51.35 -27.66 -25.84
CA ASN A 227 -50.75 -28.91 -26.30
C ASN A 227 -51.75 -29.52 -27.28
N VAL A 228 -51.54 -29.34 -28.58
CA VAL A 228 -52.21 -30.12 -29.62
C VAL A 228 -51.24 -31.19 -30.07
N ARG A 229 -51.69 -32.43 -29.91
CA ARG A 229 -51.05 -33.65 -30.36
C ARG A 229 -51.65 -33.99 -31.72
N HIS A 230 -50.82 -34.21 -32.75
CA HIS A 230 -51.04 -34.98 -33.99
C HIS A 230 -49.68 -34.95 -34.72
N ASP A 231 -49.04 -36.04 -35.13
CA ASP A 231 -49.51 -37.38 -35.50
C ASP A 231 -48.77 -38.52 -34.77
#